data_AF-A0A820V0T0-F1
#
_entry.id   AF-A0A820V0T0-F1
#
_cell.length_a   1.000
_cell.length_b   1.000
_cell.length_c   1.000
_cell.angle_alpha   90.00
_cell.angle_beta   90.00
_cell.angle_gamma   90.00
#
_symmetry.space_group_name_H-M   'P 1'
#
loop_
_entity.id
_entity.type
_entity.pdbx_description
1 polymer ?
#
loop_
_entity_poly.entity_id
_entity_poly.type
_entity_poly.pdbx_seq_one_letter_code
_entity_poly.pdbx_strand_id
1 'polypeptide(L)' 'RLSGVLRYSGPELNISVHDRSVFLGQPLILQGHVLGNPRPAVVWQHPRGHTLVDDGVNIYTHYGDDGTIHLQVIILS' A
#
# COMPACT_ATOMS: atom_id res chain seq x y z
N ARG A 1 -4.61 31.10 -21.87
CA ARG A 1 -5.07 29.72 -22.17
C ARG A 1 -4.01 28.77 -21.64
N LEU A 2 -4.21 28.19 -20.45
CA LEU A 2 -3.22 27.30 -19.83
C LEU A 2 -3.30 25.92 -20.49
N SER A 3 -2.47 25.66 -21.50
CA SER A 3 -2.26 24.31 -22.03
C SER A 3 -1.27 23.58 -21.13
N GLY A 4 -1.74 23.11 -19.97
CA GLY A 4 -0.97 22.16 -19.16
C GLY A 4 -0.99 20.81 -19.85
N VAL A 5 0.14 20.38 -20.39
CA VAL A 5 0.28 19.01 -20.92
C VAL A 5 0.13 18.05 -19.74
N LEU A 6 -0.99 17.32 -19.68
CA LEU A 6 -1.16 16.22 -18.72
C LEU A 6 -0.15 15.12 -19.08
N ARG A 7 0.92 15.03 -18.28
CA ARG A 7 1.95 13.99 -18.46
C ARG A 7 1.48 12.73 -17.75
N TYR A 8 1.09 11.72 -18.53
CA TYR A 8 0.78 10.40 -17.98
C TYR A 8 2.06 9.65 -17.66
N SER A 9 2.04 8.92 -16.54
CA SER A 9 3.10 8.00 -16.14
C SER A 9 2.48 6.74 -15.54
N GLY A 10 3.05 5.59 -15.88
CA GLY A 10 2.66 4.31 -15.29
C GLY A 10 3.00 4.25 -13.79
N PRO A 11 2.45 3.25 -13.07
CA PRO A 11 2.78 3.03 -11.67
C PRO A 11 4.25 2.64 -11.51
N GLU A 12 4.94 3.32 -10.61
CA GLU A 12 6.32 3.03 -10.24
C GLU A 12 6.45 2.88 -8.73
N LEU A 13 7.06 1.79 -8.29
CA LEU A 13 7.33 1.54 -6.87
C LEU A 13 8.67 2.18 -6.50
N ASN A 14 8.62 3.37 -5.90
CA ASN A 14 9.80 4.16 -5.57
C ASN A 14 10.48 3.68 -4.28
N ILE A 15 9.69 3.21 -3.30
CA ILE A 15 10.19 2.58 -2.07
C ILE A 15 9.58 1.20 -1.96
N SER A 16 10.46 0.19 -1.92
CA SER A 16 10.05 -1.20 -1.77
C SER A 16 9.61 -1.52 -0.36
N VAL A 17 8.56 -2.31 -0.27
CA VAL A 17 8.18 -2.98 0.96
C VAL A 17 9.27 -4.01 1.29
N HIS A 18 9.62 -4.13 2.57
CA HIS A 18 10.64 -5.06 3.05
C HIS A 18 10.03 -6.08 4.01
N ASP A 19 10.65 -7.26 4.05
CA ASP A 19 10.30 -8.31 5.00
C ASP A 19 10.46 -7.81 6.44
N ARG A 20 9.50 -8.19 7.29
CA ARG A 20 9.51 -7.87 8.71
C ARG A 20 9.05 -9.07 9.53
N SER A 21 9.72 -9.28 10.65
CA SER A 21 9.32 -10.26 11.66
C SER A 21 8.68 -9.54 12.84
N VAL A 22 7.51 -10.02 13.26
CA VAL A 22 6.77 -9.51 14.42
C VAL A 22 6.30 -10.67 15.29
N PHE A 23 6.05 -10.40 16.57
CA PHE A 23 5.41 -11.36 17.46
C PHE A 23 3.90 -11.43 17.20
N LEU A 24 3.28 -12.56 17.54
CA LEU A 24 1.82 -12.69 17.51
C LEU A 24 1.16 -11.63 18.41
N GLY A 25 0.04 -11.08 17.95
CA GLY A 25 -0.65 -9.97 18.58
C GLY A 25 0.00 -8.60 18.39
N GLN A 26 1.23 -8.52 17.85
CA GLN A 26 1.83 -7.24 17.47
C GLN A 26 1.45 -6.85 16.05
N PRO A 27 1.28 -5.55 15.76
CA PRO A 27 0.98 -5.08 14.42
C PRO A 27 2.20 -5.25 13.50
N LEU A 28 2.01 -5.95 12.38
CA LEU A 28 2.90 -5.92 11.22
C LEU A 28 2.58 -4.67 10.40
N ILE A 29 3.57 -3.80 10.20
CA ILE A 29 3.44 -2.60 9.38
C ILE A 29 4.31 -2.75 8.13
N LEU A 30 3.68 -2.74 6.96
CA LEU A 30 4.32 -2.68 5.65
C LEU A 30 4.04 -1.31 5.04
N GLN A 31 5.12 -0.61 4.64
CA GLN A 31 5.03 0.73 4.06
C GLN A 31 5.89 0.80 2.81
N GLY A 32 5.40 1.49 1.79
CA GLY A 32 6.11 1.77 0.56
C GLY A 32 5.66 3.08 -0.06
N HIS A 33 6.14 3.36 -1.27
CA HIS A 33 5.80 4.58 -1.99
C HIS A 33 5.57 4.28 -3.46
N VAL A 34 4.38 4.64 -3.97
CA VAL A 34 3.95 4.41 -5.34
C VAL A 34 3.71 5.74 -6.04
N LEU A 35 4.40 5.92 -7.16
CA LEU A 35 4.27 7.07 -8.05
C LEU A 35 3.43 6.69 -9.28
N GLY A 36 2.78 7.67 -9.91
CA GLY A 36 2.06 7.47 -11.15
C GLY A 36 1.04 8.59 -11.40
N ASN A 37 0.71 8.82 -12.67
CA ASN A 37 -0.32 9.78 -13.06
C ASN A 37 -1.20 9.21 -14.19
N PRO A 38 -2.50 8.96 -13.97
CA PRO A 38 -3.26 9.23 -12.73
C PRO A 38 -2.77 8.41 -11.55
N ARG A 39 -3.15 8.83 -10.33
CA ARG A 39 -2.81 8.11 -9.09
C ARG A 39 -3.11 6.62 -9.23
N PRO A 40 -2.13 5.72 -9.04
CA PRO A 40 -2.36 4.28 -9.15
C PRO A 40 -3.29 3.77 -8.05
N ALA A 41 -4.11 2.78 -8.40
CA ALA A 41 -4.77 1.92 -7.42
C ALA A 41 -3.76 0.88 -6.91
N VAL A 42 -3.86 0.52 -5.64
CA VAL A 42 -2.97 -0.45 -5.01
C VAL A 42 -3.81 -1.49 -4.26
N VAL A 43 -3.37 -2.74 -4.36
CA VAL A 43 -4.05 -3.90 -3.78
C VAL A 43 -3.00 -4.73 -3.07
N TRP A 44 -3.26 -5.07 -1.81
CA TRP A 44 -2.41 -5.98 -1.03
C TRP A 44 -2.90 -7.40 -1.20
N GLN A 45 -1.98 -8.33 -1.50
CA GLN A 45 -2.29 -9.74 -1.68
C GLN A 45 -1.44 -10.59 -0.75
N HIS A 46 -2.10 -11.52 -0.06
CA HIS A 46 -1.43 -12.61 0.61
C HIS A 46 -0.82 -13.55 -0.43
N PRO A 47 0.37 -14.15 -0.21
CA PRO A 47 1.01 -15.07 -1.16
C PRO A 47 0.17 -16.28 -1.58
N ARG A 48 -0.89 -16.60 -0.83
CA ARG A 48 -1.87 -17.66 -1.16
C ARG A 48 -2.97 -17.19 -2.13
N GLY A 49 -2.90 -15.96 -2.63
CA GLY A 49 -3.83 -15.40 -3.61
C GLY A 49 -5.04 -14.65 -3.03
N HIS A 50 -5.14 -14.52 -1.69
CA HIS A 50 -6.21 -13.75 -1.06
C HIS A 50 -5.88 -12.26 -1.07
N THR A 51 -6.86 -11.43 -1.42
CA THR A 51 -6.73 -9.98 -1.27
C THR A 51 -6.93 -9.61 0.20
N LEU A 52 -6.02 -8.81 0.74
CA LEU A 52 -6.16 -8.24 2.07
C LEU A 52 -7.02 -6.98 1.95
N VAL A 53 -8.23 -7.05 2.49
CA VAL A 53 -9.19 -5.95 2.50
C VAL A 53 -9.21 -5.36 3.90
N ASP A 54 -9.24 -4.03 3.98
CA ASP A 54 -9.44 -3.33 5.24
C ASP A 54 -10.75 -3.81 5.89
N ASP A 55 -10.65 -4.37 7.09
CA ASP A 55 -11.77 -4.90 7.85
C ASP A 55 -12.12 -4.04 9.08
N GLY A 56 -11.38 -2.95 9.30
CA GLY A 56 -11.51 -2.08 10.47
C GLY A 56 -11.23 -2.74 11.82
N VAL A 57 -10.65 -3.95 11.84
CA VAL A 57 -10.37 -4.73 13.06
C VAL A 57 -8.92 -5.20 13.09
N ASN A 58 -8.52 -6.02 12.12
CA ASN A 58 -7.20 -6.66 12.05
C ASN A 58 -6.37 -6.18 10.86
N ILE A 59 -7.02 -5.65 9.82
CA ILE A 59 -6.38 -5.19 8.59
C ILE A 59 -6.76 -3.73 8.38
N TYR A 60 -5.76 -2.87 8.28
CA TYR A 60 -5.93 -1.44 8.00
C TYR A 60 -5.06 -1.04 6.81
N THR A 61 -5.65 -0.33 5.86
CA THR A 61 -4.95 0.17 4.67
C THR A 61 -5.08 1.69 4.58
N HIS A 62 -3.98 2.35 4.21
CA HIS A 62 -3.98 3.79 3.99
C HIS A 62 -3.17 4.16 2.75
N TYR A 63 -3.71 5.09 1.97
CA TYR A 63 -3.11 5.65 0.77
C TYR A 63 -2.95 7.16 0.95
N GLY A 64 -1.71 7.60 1.21
CA GLY A 64 -1.38 9.01 1.41
C GLY A 64 -1.33 9.80 0.11
N ASP A 65 -1.62 11.09 0.18
CA ASP A 65 -1.63 12.00 -0.98
C ASP A 65 -0.25 12.17 -1.66
N ASP A 66 0.83 11.81 -0.98
CA ASP A 66 2.19 11.78 -1.53
C ASP A 66 2.49 10.51 -2.36
N GLY A 67 1.64 9.47 -2.28
CA GLY A 67 1.90 8.16 -2.86
C GLY A 67 2.35 7.12 -1.84
N THR A 68 2.39 7.47 -0.56
CA THR A 68 2.63 6.52 0.53
C THR A 68 1.54 5.46 0.54
N ILE A 69 1.97 4.19 0.57
CA ILE A 69 1.08 3.04 0.78
C ILE A 69 1.42 2.43 2.13
N HIS A 70 0.40 2.12 2.93
CA HIS A 70 0.55 1.55 4.26
C HIS A 70 -0.45 0.42 4.47
N LEU A 71 0.06 -0.72 4.92
CA LEU A 71 -0.73 -1.87 5.38
C LEU A 71 -0.32 -2.17 6.82
N GLN A 72 -1.31 -2.23 7.70
CA GLN A 72 -1.16 -2.76 9.05
C GLN A 72 -1.99 -4.03 9.18
N VAL A 73 -1.37 -5.11 9.68
CA VAL A 73 -2.05 -6.38 9.96
C VAL A 73 -1.74 -6.82 11.39
N ILE A 74 -2.76 -7.20 12.16
CA ILE A 74 -2.60 -7.85 13.46
C ILE A 74 -2.90 -9.32 13.29
N ILE A 75 -1.94 -10.17 13.63
CA ILE A 75 -2.06 -11.63 13.50
C ILE A 75 -2.28 -12.20 14.91
N LEU A 76 -3.46 -12.75 15.14
CA LEU A 76 -3.82 -13.43 16.39
C LEU A 76 -3.71 -14.95 16.19
N SER A 77 -3.29 -15.66 17.25
CA SER A 77 -3.17 -17.12 17.30
C SER A 77 -4.53 -17.82 17.37
#